data_AF-A0A914YPJ3-F1
#
_entry.id   AF-A0A914YPJ3-F1
#
_cell.length_a   1.000
_cell.length_b   1.000
_cell.length_c   1.000
_cell.angle_alpha   90.00
_cell.angle_beta   90.00
_cell.angle_gamma   90.00
#
_symmetry.space_group_name_H-M   'P 1'
#
loop_
_entity.id
_entity.type
_entity.pdbx_description
1 polymer ?
#
loop_
_entity_poly.entity_id
_entity_poly.type
_entity_poly.pdbx_seq_one_letter_code
_entity_poly.pdbx_strand_id
1 'polypeptide(L)'
;MGNPIEIKKFSKLQNVGTTVWKRNERERYRVRCVNEAYELLRECLPFDEDEKRLSKVESLRLSIIYIRHLEAILLDERHAQGCNCFDEFQRQLIETESKRFR
;
A
#
# COMPACT_ATOMS: atom_id res chain seq x y z
N MET A 1 -51.69 5.35 18.49
CA MET A 1 -51.51 4.79 17.14
C MET A 1 -50.80 5.85 16.29
N GLY A 2 -49.50 5.70 16.03
CA GLY A 2 -48.72 6.72 15.29
C GLY A 2 -49.13 6.82 13.82
N ASN A 3 -48.96 8.00 13.21
CA ASN A 3 -49.34 8.26 11.82
C ASN A 3 -48.58 7.32 10.85
N PRO A 4 -49.26 6.66 9.88
CA PRO A 4 -48.61 5.78 8.90
C PRO A 4 -47.45 6.40 8.10
N ILE A 5 -47.44 7.73 7.93
CA ILE A 5 -46.37 8.46 7.22
C ILE A 5 -45.10 8.55 8.08
N GLU A 6 -45.23 8.74 9.39
CA GLU A 6 -44.09 8.79 10.32
C GLU A 6 -43.42 7.42 10.44
N ILE A 7 -44.20 6.34 10.53
CA ILE A 7 -43.70 4.97 10.63
C ILE A 7 -42.84 4.59 9.40
N LYS A 8 -43.27 5.00 8.19
CA LYS A 8 -42.49 4.78 6.95
C LYS A 8 -41.23 5.65 6.87
N LYS A 9 -41.24 6.86 7.42
CA LYS A 9 -40.05 7.72 7.51
C LYS A 9 -39.00 7.12 8.46
N PHE A 10 -39.44 6.63 9.61
CA PHE A 10 -38.58 6.00 10.62
C PHE A 10 -37.91 4.71 10.11
N SER A 11 -38.65 3.83 9.44
CA SER A 11 -38.08 2.58 8.88
C SER A 11 -37.09 2.81 7.75
N LYS A 12 -37.26 3.89 6.98
CA LYS A 12 -36.33 4.28 5.90
C LYS A 12 -35.01 4.83 6.47
N LEU A 13 -35.05 5.62 7.54
CA LEU A 13 -33.85 6.14 8.21
C LEU A 13 -33.03 5.04 8.89
N GLN A 14 -33.68 4.08 9.56
CA GLN A 14 -33.00 2.92 10.15
C GLN A 14 -32.33 2.02 9.08
N ASN A 15 -32.94 1.85 7.90
CA ASN A 15 -32.37 1.06 6.80
C ASN A 15 -31.22 1.76 6.05
N VAL A 16 -31.22 3.09 5.98
CA VAL A 16 -30.11 3.84 5.38
C VAL A 16 -28.84 3.70 6.24
N GLY A 17 -28.97 3.77 7.57
CA GLY A 17 -27.85 3.53 8.49
C GLY A 17 -27.23 2.14 8.33
N THR A 18 -28.05 1.09 8.23
CA THR A 18 -27.56 -0.29 8.08
C THR A 18 -26.97 -0.58 6.70
N THR A 19 -27.52 0.00 5.62
CA THR A 19 -26.98 -0.19 4.26
C THR A 19 -25.71 0.61 4.00
N VAL A 20 -25.60 1.83 4.55
CA VAL A 20 -24.37 2.63 4.52
C VAL A 20 -23.30 1.97 5.38
N TRP A 21 -23.64 1.52 6.59
CA TRP A 21 -22.71 0.76 7.44
C TRP A 21 -22.18 -0.49 6.74
N LYS A 22 -23.05 -1.30 6.12
CA LYS A 22 -22.64 -2.49 5.36
C LYS A 22 -21.70 -2.16 4.19
N ARG A 23 -21.90 -1.02 3.51
CA ARG A 23 -21.01 -0.55 2.44
C ARG A 23 -19.66 -0.12 3.00
N ASN A 24 -19.65 0.67 4.07
CA ASN A 24 -18.44 1.14 4.72
C ASN A 24 -17.61 -0.03 5.27
N GLU A 25 -18.26 -1.04 5.84
CA GLU A 25 -17.56 -2.21 6.36
C GLU A 25 -16.89 -3.02 5.24
N ARG A 26 -17.55 -3.18 4.09
CA ARG A 26 -16.92 -3.80 2.91
C ARG A 26 -15.72 -3.00 2.41
N GLU A 27 -15.83 -1.67 2.40
CA GLU A 27 -14.72 -0.82 1.97
C GLU A 27 -13.54 -0.89 2.95
N ARG A 28 -13.81 -0.91 4.25
CA ARG A 28 -12.78 -1.15 5.28
C ARG A 28 -12.07 -2.47 5.07
N TYR A 29 -12.82 -3.55 4.83
CA TYR A 29 -12.24 -4.86 4.52
C TYR A 29 -11.36 -4.81 3.26
N ARG A 30 -11.86 -4.22 2.18
CA ARG A 30 -11.11 -4.06 0.92
C ARG A 30 -9.79 -3.31 1.13
N VAL A 31 -9.84 -2.20 1.86
CA VAL A 31 -8.65 -1.39 2.20
C VAL A 31 -7.69 -2.18 3.09
N ARG A 32 -8.19 -2.95 4.05
CA ARG A 32 -7.35 -3.81 4.90
C ARG A 32 -6.58 -4.84 4.08
N CYS A 33 -7.23 -5.55 3.16
CA CYS A 33 -6.55 -6.50 2.28
C CYS A 33 -5.46 -5.83 1.42
N VAL A 34 -5.70 -4.62 0.92
CA VAL A 34 -4.66 -3.87 0.19
C VAL A 34 -3.49 -3.51 1.09
N ASN A 35 -3.76 -3.06 2.33
CA ASN A 35 -2.68 -2.73 3.26
C ASN A 35 -1.87 -3.96 3.67
N GLU A 36 -2.51 -5.11 3.89
CA GLU A 36 -1.84 -6.39 4.14
C GLU A 36 -0.92 -6.77 2.97
N ALA A 37 -1.38 -6.62 1.72
CA ALA A 37 -0.54 -6.85 0.55
C ALA A 37 0.66 -5.89 0.46
N TYR A 38 0.53 -4.65 0.94
CA TYR A 38 1.64 -3.71 1.04
C TYR A 38 2.66 -4.13 2.12
N GLU A 39 2.24 -4.72 3.24
CA GLU A 39 3.19 -5.25 4.23
C GLU A 39 3.98 -6.42 3.64
N LEU A 40 3.29 -7.38 3.03
CA LEU A 40 3.94 -8.52 2.35
C LEU A 40 4.91 -8.06 1.26
N LEU A 41 4.56 -6.99 0.53
CA LEU A 41 5.47 -6.40 -0.45
C LEU A 41 6.76 -5.92 0.21
N ARG A 42 6.69 -5.22 1.34
CA ARG A 42 7.88 -4.66 2.00
C ARG A 42 8.78 -5.73 2.61
N GLU A 43 8.20 -6.81 3.14
CA GLU A 43 8.97 -7.98 3.61
C GLU A 43 9.84 -8.60 2.50
N CYS A 44 9.45 -8.42 1.24
CA CYS A 44 10.19 -8.91 0.08
C CYS A 44 11.20 -7.90 -0.48
N LEU A 45 11.23 -6.66 0.01
CA LEU A 45 12.14 -5.63 -0.48
C LEU A 45 13.46 -5.65 0.30
N PRO A 46 14.61 -5.48 -0.36
CA PRO A 46 15.91 -5.35 0.29
C PRO A 46 16.06 -3.96 0.93
N PHE A 47 15.27 -3.70 1.97
CA PHE A 47 15.26 -2.46 2.73
C PHE A 47 15.27 -2.78 4.23
N ASP A 48 16.04 -2.01 5.00
CA ASP A 48 16.12 -2.19 6.45
C ASP A 48 14.94 -1.49 7.16
N GLU A 49 13.89 -2.26 7.44
CA GLU A 49 12.69 -1.73 8.11
C GLU A 49 12.95 -1.18 9.52
N ASP A 50 14.04 -1.57 10.18
CA ASP A 50 14.40 -1.07 11.52
C ASP A 50 14.77 0.42 11.49
N GLU A 51 15.22 0.93 10.34
CA GLU A 51 15.54 2.34 10.16
C GLU A 51 14.29 3.18 9.82
N LYS A 52 13.41 2.67 8.94
CA LYS A 52 12.23 3.41 8.47
C LYS A 52 11.19 2.52 7.79
N ARG A 53 9.90 2.71 8.13
CA ARG A 53 8.83 2.11 7.31
C ARG A 53 8.63 2.85 5.98
N LEU A 54 8.77 2.14 4.85
CA LEU A 54 8.51 2.69 3.52
C LEU A 54 7.03 3.11 3.34
N SER A 55 6.82 4.27 2.73
CA SER A 55 5.50 4.69 2.26
C SER A 55 5.01 3.78 1.13
N LYS A 56 3.72 3.87 0.77
CA LYS A 56 3.15 3.10 -0.35
C LYS A 56 3.85 3.40 -1.67
N VAL A 57 4.13 4.68 -1.93
CA VAL A 57 4.80 5.12 -3.17
C VAL A 57 6.25 4.63 -3.18
N GLU A 58 6.96 4.75 -2.06
CA GLU A 58 8.34 4.26 -1.92
C GLU A 58 8.40 2.74 -2.14
N SER A 59 7.46 1.98 -1.54
CA SER A 59 7.38 0.52 -1.69
C SER A 59 7.20 0.11 -3.15
N LEU A 60 6.28 0.77 -3.88
CA LEU A 60 6.05 0.48 -5.31
C LEU A 60 7.25 0.84 -6.19
N ARG A 61 7.92 1.95 -5.91
CA ARG A 61 9.10 2.33 -6.69
C ARG A 61 10.27 1.40 -6.45
N LEU A 62 10.52 1.06 -5.19
CA LEU A 62 11.58 0.13 -4.84
C LEU A 62 11.30 -1.26 -5.41
N SER A 63 10.05 -1.73 -5.42
CA SER A 63 9.70 -3.02 -6.03
C SER A 63 9.98 -3.07 -7.53
N ILE A 64 9.66 -2.00 -8.27
CA ILE A 64 9.95 -1.94 -9.72
C ILE A 64 11.46 -2.01 -9.99
N ILE A 65 12.25 -1.29 -9.19
CA ILE A 65 13.71 -1.29 -9.35
C ILE A 65 14.29 -2.64 -8.94
N TYR A 66 13.79 -3.22 -7.86
CA TYR A 66 14.27 -4.51 -7.40
C TYR A 66 14.02 -5.60 -8.43
N ILE A 67 12.85 -5.65 -9.06
CA ILE A 67 12.58 -6.57 -10.17
C ILE A 67 13.60 -6.39 -11.30
N ARG A 68 13.85 -5.15 -11.74
CA ARG A 68 14.84 -4.86 -12.79
C ARG A 68 16.26 -5.26 -12.41
N HIS A 69 16.62 -5.07 -11.15
CA HIS A 69 17.92 -5.47 -10.64
C HIS A 69 18.08 -6.99 -10.62
N LEU A 70 17.04 -7.72 -10.19
CA LEU A 70 17.02 -9.17 -10.25
C LEU A 70 17.13 -9.67 -11.70
N GLU A 71 16.42 -9.04 -12.64
CA GLU A 71 16.56 -9.33 -14.07
C GLU A 71 18.01 -9.12 -14.55
N ALA A 72 18.67 -8.03 -14.15
CA ALA A 72 20.06 -7.75 -14.51
C ALA A 72 21.03 -8.80 -13.92
N ILE A 73 20.82 -9.23 -12.67
CA ILE A 73 21.59 -10.31 -12.05
C ILE A 73 21.48 -11.61 -12.85
N LEU A 74 20.28 -11.95 -13.32
CA LEU A 74 20.06 -13.18 -14.08
C LEU A 74 20.68 -13.16 -15.48
N LEU A 75 20.90 -11.97 -16.06
CA LEU A 75 21.38 -11.81 -17.44
C LEU A 75 22.89 -11.52 -17.54
N ASP A 76 23.52 -11.03 -16.47
CA ASP A 76 24.93 -10.61 -16.46
C ASP A 76 25.66 -11.18 -15.23
N GLU A 77 26.61 -12.08 -15.45
CA GLU A 77 27.42 -12.68 -14.37
C GLU A 77 28.17 -11.64 -13.55
N ARG A 78 28.50 -10.47 -14.13
CA ARG A 78 29.16 -9.38 -13.40
C ARG A 78 28.22 -8.72 -12.39
N HIS A 79 26.91 -8.73 -12.65
CA HIS A 79 25.91 -8.29 -11.69
C HIS A 79 25.71 -9.33 -10.59
N ALA A 80 25.73 -10.63 -10.95
CA ALA A 80 25.60 -11.74 -9.99
C ALA A 80 26.76 -11.84 -8.99
N GLN A 81 27.97 -11.41 -9.39
CA GLN A 81 29.17 -11.41 -8.53
C GLN A 81 29.25 -10.22 -7.55
N GLY A 82 28.20 -9.37 -7.49
CA GLY A 82 28.08 -8.28 -6.52
C GLY A 82 28.30 -6.90 -7.14
N CYS A 83 27.31 -6.40 -7.90
CA CYS A 83 27.25 -4.98 -8.23
C CYS A 83 26.72 -4.16 -7.04
N ASN A 84 27.17 -2.91 -6.91
CA ASN A 84 26.55 -1.92 -6.01
C ASN A 84 25.50 -1.07 -6.74
N CYS A 85 25.08 -1.52 -7.93
CA CYS A 85 24.18 -0.78 -8.79
C CYS A 85 22.81 -0.58 -8.13
N PHE A 86 22.38 -1.51 -7.28
CA PHE A 86 21.13 -1.39 -6.53
C PHE A 86 21.19 -0.35 -5.38
N ASP A 87 22.32 -0.26 -4.67
CA ASP A 87 22.47 0.62 -3.50
C ASP A 87 22.33 2.12 -3.85
N GLU A 88 22.91 2.52 -4.98
CA GLU A 88 22.82 3.89 -5.47
C GLU A 88 21.36 4.26 -5.82
N PHE A 89 20.61 3.34 -6.43
CA PHE A 89 19.21 3.57 -6.77
C PHE A 89 18.32 3.65 -5.52
N GLN A 90 18.60 2.84 -4.50
CA GLN A 90 17.87 2.89 -3.23
C GLN A 90 18.10 4.21 -2.49
N ARG A 91 19.35 4.69 -2.38
CA ARG A 91 19.68 5.97 -1.73
C ARG A 91 18.98 7.16 -2.39
N GLN A 92 19.04 7.26 -3.72
CA GLN A 92 18.45 8.40 -4.45
C GLN A 92 16.93 8.49 -4.28
N LEU A 93 16.23 7.36 -4.15
CA LEU A 93 14.79 7.34 -3.93
C LEU A 93 14.37 7.82 -2.53
N ILE A 94 15.10 7.40 -1.50
CA ILE A 94 14.74 7.70 -0.10
C ILE A 94 15.02 9.18 0.22
N GLU A 95 16.10 9.74 -0.31
CA GLU A 95 16.49 11.13 -0.06
C GLU A 95 15.61 12.15 -0.77
N THR A 96 15.08 11.82 -1.95
CA THR A 96 14.32 12.77 -2.78
C THR A 96 12.89 12.99 -2.29
N GLU A 97 12.25 12.02 -1.63
CA GLU A 97 10.86 12.14 -1.17
C GLU A 97 10.70 12.84 0.18
N SER A 98 11.70 12.75 1.07
CA SER A 98 11.69 13.46 2.37
C SER A 98 11.67 14.99 2.23
N LYS A 99 12.03 15.50 1.05
CA LYS A 99 12.05 16.93 0.68
C LYS A 99 10.81 17.39 -0.10
N ARG A 100 10.01 16.48 -0.66
CA ARG A 100 8.89 16.82 -1.56
C ARG A 100 7.57 17.14 -0.83
N PHE A 101 7.49 16.82 0.45
CA PHE A 101 6.30 17.01 1.29
C PHE A 101 6.55 17.80 2.59
N ARG A 102 7.70 18.48 2.71
CA ARG A 102 7.90 19.56 3.70
C ARG A 102 7.65 20.91 3.06
#